data_AF-B0THZ8-F1
#
_entry.id   AF-B0THZ8-F1
#
_cell.length_a   1.000
_cell.length_b   1.000
_cell.length_c   1.000
_cell.angle_alpha   90.00
_cell.angle_beta   90.00
_cell.angle_gamma   90.00
#
_symmetry.space_group_name_H-M   'P 1'
#
loop_
_entity.id
_entity.type
_entity.pdbx_description
1 polymer ?
#
loop_
_entity_poly.entity_id
_entity_poly.type
_entity_poly.pdbx_seq_one_letter_code
_entity_poly.pdbx_strand_id
1 'polypeptide(L)'
;MITATRYTVEYDEARSVYRIRNMEAPVCPQCGLLLSGYDTKKRHVIDSSGAVRWFLLRRLRCPGCGKLHIELPDFMQPKKHYEAQLIMDVLAGHSDSCPADDSTIRRWKKK
;
A
#
# COMPACT_ATOMS: atom_id res chain seq x y z
N MET A 1 2.65 9.61 -5.04
CA MET A 1 2.10 8.73 -3.99
C MET A 1 2.25 9.43 -2.65
N ILE A 2 1.40 9.13 -1.69
CA ILE A 2 1.57 9.52 -0.29
C ILE A 2 1.46 8.27 0.58
N THR A 3 2.12 8.27 1.72
CA THR A 3 2.05 7.15 2.68
C THR A 3 1.11 7.53 3.83
N ALA A 4 0.21 6.62 4.19
CA ALA A 4 -0.66 6.75 5.35
C ALA A 4 -0.15 5.83 6.47
N THR A 5 0.14 6.40 7.63
CA THR A 5 0.62 5.68 8.83
C THR A 5 -0.44 5.61 9.92
N ARG A 6 -1.40 6.53 9.91
CA ARG A 6 -2.53 6.57 10.85
C ARG A 6 -3.84 6.47 10.09
N TYR A 7 -4.41 5.28 10.08
CA TYR A 7 -5.63 5.00 9.32
C TYR A 7 -6.51 3.98 10.05
N THR A 8 -7.80 4.01 9.73
CA THR A 8 -8.72 2.92 10.09
C THR A 8 -8.88 1.97 8.91
N VAL A 9 -9.15 0.70 9.22
CA VAL A 9 -9.43 -0.36 8.24
C VAL A 9 -10.85 -0.86 8.47
N GLU A 10 -11.65 -0.84 7.42
CA GLU A 10 -13.04 -1.32 7.43
C GLU A 10 -13.16 -2.45 6.41
N TYR A 11 -13.80 -3.56 6.77
CA TYR A 11 -14.02 -4.68 5.86
C TYR A 11 -15.43 -4.62 5.27
N ASP A 12 -15.53 -4.67 3.94
CA ASP A 12 -16.77 -4.71 3.17
C ASP A 12 -17.02 -6.18 2.77
N GLU A 13 -17.83 -6.88 3.56
CA GLU A 13 -18.10 -8.32 3.39
C GLU A 13 -18.71 -8.63 2.01
N ALA A 14 -19.66 -7.82 1.56
CA ALA A 14 -20.37 -8.00 0.30
C ALA A 14 -19.44 -7.97 -0.92
N ARG A 15 -18.37 -7.17 -0.84
CA ARG A 15 -17.38 -7.03 -1.91
C ARG A 15 -16.09 -7.82 -1.64
N SER A 16 -15.95 -8.38 -0.45
CA SER A 16 -14.74 -9.03 0.07
C SER A 16 -13.49 -8.14 -0.11
N VAL A 17 -13.60 -6.87 0.27
CA VAL A 17 -12.51 -5.88 0.18
C VAL A 17 -12.39 -5.05 1.44
N TYR A 18 -11.16 -4.69 1.78
CA TYR A 18 -10.84 -3.75 2.84
C TYR A 18 -10.82 -2.31 2.30
N ARG A 19 -11.34 -1.37 3.08
CA ARG A 19 -11.26 0.07 2.84
C ARG A 19 -10.33 0.68 3.87
N ILE A 20 -9.53 1.64 3.42
CA ILE A 20 -8.57 2.33 4.28
C ILE A 20 -8.92 3.80 4.31
N ARG A 21 -9.09 4.32 5.52
CA ARG A 21 -9.39 5.73 5.76
C ARG A 21 -8.27 6.35 6.56
N ASN A 22 -7.50 7.20 5.89
CA ASN A 22 -6.48 8.01 6.55
C ASN A 22 -7.15 8.98 7.55
N MET A 23 -6.56 9.07 8.74
CA MET A 23 -7.00 9.97 9.81
C MET A 23 -6.35 11.35 9.69
N GLU A 24 -5.34 11.48 8.84
CA GLU A 24 -4.58 12.70 8.63
C GLU A 24 -4.97 13.38 7.32
N ALA A 25 -4.80 14.70 7.27
CA ALA A 25 -5.08 15.48 6.08
C ALA A 25 -4.05 15.14 4.98
N PRO A 26 -4.47 14.65 3.80
CA PRO A 26 -3.53 14.21 2.79
C PRO A 26 -2.93 15.41 2.05
N VAL A 27 -1.62 15.61 2.19
CA VAL A 27 -0.90 16.75 1.60
C VAL A 27 -0.08 16.32 0.39
N CYS A 28 -0.03 17.16 -0.65
CA CYS A 28 0.79 16.91 -1.82
C CYS A 28 2.29 17.02 -1.46
N PRO A 29 3.09 15.96 -1.68
CA PRO A 29 4.52 15.99 -1.38
C PRO A 29 5.32 16.93 -2.30
N GLN A 30 4.72 17.40 -3.40
CA GLN A 30 5.41 18.28 -4.34
C GLN A 30 5.13 19.76 -4.11
N CYS A 31 3.97 20.13 -3.58
CA CYS A 31 3.59 21.54 -3.44
C CYS A 31 2.96 21.90 -2.08
N GLY A 32 2.81 20.94 -1.17
CA GLY A 32 2.27 21.21 0.18
C GLY A 32 0.76 21.48 0.23
N LEU A 33 0.04 21.48 -0.90
CA LEU A 33 -1.40 21.70 -0.91
C LEU A 33 -2.18 20.45 -0.54
N LEU A 34 -3.34 20.65 0.10
CA LEU A 34 -4.28 19.58 0.42
C LEU A 34 -4.76 18.88 -0.86
N LEU A 35 -4.75 17.56 -0.83
CA LEU A 35 -5.20 16.72 -1.93
C LEU A 35 -6.71 16.52 -1.87
N SER A 36 -7.38 16.55 -3.02
CA SER A 36 -8.82 16.28 -3.14
C SER A 36 -9.07 14.83 -3.56
N GLY A 37 -10.22 14.28 -3.16
CA GLY A 37 -10.64 12.95 -3.61
C GLY A 37 -10.81 12.90 -5.12
N TYR A 38 -10.35 11.82 -5.76
CA TYR A 38 -10.51 11.60 -7.20
C TYR A 38 -11.26 10.29 -7.49
N ASP A 39 -10.69 9.15 -7.15
CA ASP A 39 -11.31 7.83 -7.32
C ASP A 39 -10.70 6.81 -6.32
N THR A 40 -10.99 5.52 -6.52
CA THR A 40 -10.32 4.44 -5.79
C THR A 40 -9.63 3.48 -6.76
N LYS A 41 -8.57 2.82 -6.28
CA LYS A 41 -7.84 1.78 -7.01
C LYS A 41 -7.82 0.51 -6.18
N LYS A 42 -8.31 -0.57 -6.78
CA LYS A 42 -8.22 -1.92 -6.20
C LYS A 42 -6.77 -2.42 -6.23
N ARG A 43 -6.28 -2.95 -5.12
CA ARG A 43 -4.94 -3.50 -4.98
C ARG A 43 -4.96 -4.69 -4.01
N HIS A 44 -4.24 -5.76 -4.32
CA HIS A 44 -4.08 -6.86 -3.37
C HIS A 44 -2.72 -6.82 -2.66
N VAL A 45 -2.68 -7.48 -1.52
CA VAL A 45 -1.47 -7.77 -0.74
C VAL A 45 -1.48 -9.24 -0.33
N ILE A 46 -0.32 -9.87 -0.40
CA ILE A 46 -0.03 -11.22 0.05
C ILE A 46 0.66 -11.10 1.41
N ASP A 47 0.06 -11.68 2.44
CA ASP A 47 0.62 -11.70 3.79
C ASP A 47 1.66 -12.83 3.97
N SER A 48 2.25 -12.93 5.16
CA SER A 48 3.25 -13.97 5.49
C SER A 48 2.71 -15.40 5.37
N SER A 49 1.39 -15.60 5.48
CA SER A 49 0.77 -16.91 5.28
C SER A 49 0.54 -17.27 3.81
N GLY A 50 0.77 -16.33 2.90
CA GLY A 50 0.43 -16.45 1.48
C GLY A 50 -1.02 -16.08 1.16
N ALA A 51 -1.81 -15.66 2.15
CA ALA A 51 -3.19 -15.27 1.93
C ALA A 51 -3.29 -13.93 1.18
N VAL A 52 -4.21 -13.86 0.22
CA VAL A 52 -4.42 -12.67 -0.62
C VAL A 52 -5.56 -11.84 -0.04
N ARG A 53 -5.27 -10.58 0.32
CA ARG A 53 -6.26 -9.60 0.79
C ARG A 53 -6.39 -8.47 -0.21
N TRP A 54 -7.62 -8.06 -0.50
CA TRP A 54 -7.91 -6.98 -1.45
C TRP A 54 -8.29 -5.68 -0.76
N PHE A 55 -7.74 -4.57 -1.23
CA PHE A 55 -7.92 -3.24 -0.66
C PHE A 55 -8.39 -2.26 -1.73
N LEU A 56 -9.32 -1.37 -1.36
CA LEU A 56 -9.70 -0.20 -2.15
C LEU A 56 -8.95 1.02 -1.62
N LEU A 57 -7.90 1.41 -2.35
CA LEU A 57 -7.06 2.55 -1.97
C LEU A 57 -7.57 3.83 -2.62
N ARG A 58 -7.58 4.93 -1.88
CA ARG A 58 -7.96 6.23 -2.42
C ARG A 58 -6.87 6.73 -3.38
N ARG A 59 -7.27 7.25 -4.54
CA ARG A 59 -6.41 8.14 -5.31
C ARG A 59 -6.93 9.57 -5.18
N LEU A 60 -5.99 10.47 -5.01
CA LEU A 60 -6.24 11.86 -4.72
C LEU A 60 -5.59 12.72 -5.82
N ARG A 61 -6.21 13.83 -6.18
CA ARG A 61 -5.69 14.78 -7.15
C ARG A 61 -5.20 16.02 -6.43
N CYS A 62 -4.02 16.50 -6.80
CA CYS A 62 -3.52 17.77 -6.32
C CYS A 62 -4.14 18.92 -7.13
N PRO A 63 -4.78 19.92 -6.48
CA PRO A 63 -5.32 21.07 -7.19
C PRO A 63 -4.23 22.01 -7.73
N GLY A 64 -3.05 22.07 -7.09
CA GLY A 64 -1.95 22.93 -7.55
C GLY A 64 -1.14 22.36 -8.71
N CYS A 65 -0.58 21.16 -8.54
CA CYS A 65 0.28 20.56 -9.58
C CYS A 65 -0.45 19.56 -10.50
N GLY A 66 -1.74 19.30 -10.29
CA GLY A 66 -2.56 18.40 -11.12
C GLY A 66 -2.24 16.91 -10.98
N LYS A 67 -1.16 16.53 -10.27
CA LYS A 67 -0.69 15.15 -10.14
C LYS A 67 -1.68 14.30 -9.33
N LEU A 68 -1.71 13.01 -9.67
CA LEU A 68 -2.45 12.00 -8.93
C LEU A 68 -1.54 11.28 -7.94
N HIS A 69 -2.03 11.16 -6.70
CA HIS A 69 -1.36 10.48 -5.61
C HIS A 69 -2.25 9.34 -5.12
N ILE A 70 -1.73 8.12 -5.15
CA ILE A 70 -2.34 7.02 -4.41
C ILE A 70 -2.00 7.23 -2.93
N GLU A 71 -3.01 7.16 -2.07
CA GLU A 71 -2.86 7.09 -0.63
C GLU A 71 -2.60 5.64 -0.25
N LEU A 72 -1.33 5.36 0.02
CA LEU A 72 -0.85 4.00 0.24
C LEU A 72 -0.55 3.79 1.74
N PRO A 73 -1.07 2.74 2.38
CA PRO A 73 -0.68 2.41 3.74
C PRO A 73 0.79 2.00 3.82
N ASP A 74 1.42 2.25 4.96
CA ASP A 74 2.81 1.88 5.24
C ASP A 74 3.10 0.36 5.15
N PHE A 75 2.14 -0.50 5.46
CA PHE A 75 2.28 -1.96 5.26
C PHE A 75 2.34 -2.39 3.78
N MET A 76 2.15 -1.46 2.82
CA MET A 76 2.29 -1.73 1.40
C MET A 76 3.46 -0.97 0.78
N GLN A 77 4.35 -1.66 0.07
CA GLN A 77 5.39 -0.99 -0.72
C GLN A 77 4.93 -0.68 -2.15
N PRO A 78 5.33 0.44 -2.77
CA PRO A 78 5.01 0.72 -4.18
C PRO A 78 5.42 -0.42 -5.11
N LYS A 79 4.54 -0.80 -6.05
CA LYS A 79 4.79 -1.84 -7.08
C LYS A 79 5.06 -3.25 -6.55
N LYS A 80 4.89 -3.52 -5.24
CA LYS A 80 5.03 -4.85 -4.64
C LYS A 80 3.67 -5.44 -4.28
N HIS A 81 3.54 -6.76 -4.34
CA HIS A 81 2.29 -7.43 -3.97
C HIS A 81 2.35 -8.08 -2.58
N TYR A 82 3.49 -8.00 -1.90
CA TYR A 82 3.68 -8.58 -0.58
C TYR A 82 3.69 -7.48 0.48
N GLU A 83 3.32 -7.83 1.71
CA GLU A 83 3.42 -6.92 2.84
C GLU A 83 4.83 -6.34 2.97
N ALA A 84 4.91 -5.05 3.28
CA ALA A 84 6.17 -4.35 3.48
C ALA A 84 7.00 -5.03 4.56
N GLN A 85 6.37 -5.46 5.66
CA GLN A 85 7.02 -6.15 6.77
C GLN A 85 7.63 -7.48 6.32
N LEU A 86 6.87 -8.32 5.60
CA LEU A 86 7.38 -9.57 5.05
C LEU A 86 8.62 -9.36 4.16
N ILE A 87 8.59 -8.35 3.28
CA ILE A 87 9.75 -8.04 2.44
C ILE A 87 10.94 -7.63 3.31
N MET A 88 10.73 -6.81 4.35
CA MET A 88 11.79 -6.40 5.27
C MET A 88 12.38 -7.58 6.04
N ASP A 89 11.54 -8.48 6.56
CA ASP A 89 11.97 -9.65 7.31
C ASP A 89 12.80 -10.61 6.43
N VAL A 90 12.38 -10.84 5.19
CA VAL A 90 13.12 -11.66 4.21
C VAL A 90 14.47 -11.03 3.85
N LEU A 91 14.52 -9.70 3.73
CA LEU A 91 15.77 -8.99 3.47
C LEU A 91 16.71 -8.98 4.69
N ALA A 92 16.16 -8.99 5.90
CA ALA A 92 16.90 -9.07 7.15
C ALA A 92 17.35 -10.50 7.52
N GLY A 93 16.80 -11.52 6.85
CA GLY A 93 17.05 -12.93 7.16
C GLY A 93 16.26 -13.45 8.37
N HIS A 94 15.18 -12.76 8.76
CA HIS A 94 14.32 -13.11 9.90
C HIS A 94 13.07 -13.92 9.50
N SER A 95 13.02 -14.41 8.26
CA SER A 95 11.87 -15.15 7.74
C SER A 95 12.29 -16.59 7.46
N ASP A 96 11.75 -17.53 8.24
CA ASP A 96 11.96 -18.97 8.06
C ASP A 96 11.20 -19.53 6.85
N SER A 97 10.10 -18.87 6.48
CA SER A 97 9.24 -19.23 5.36
C SER A 97 8.74 -17.98 4.66
N CYS A 98 8.97 -17.91 3.34
CA CYS A 98 8.49 -16.84 2.48
C CYS A 98 7.55 -17.41 1.42
N PRO A 99 6.33 -16.88 1.26
CA PRO A 99 5.39 -17.33 0.22
C PRO A 99 5.77 -16.86 -1.20
N ALA A 100 6.88 -16.12 -1.35
CA ALA A 100 7.35 -15.66 -2.65
C ALA A 100 8.33 -16.67 -3.27
N ASP A 101 8.30 -16.78 -4.60
CA ASP A 101 9.30 -17.56 -5.32
C ASP A 101 10.71 -16.93 -5.21
N ASP A 102 11.75 -17.74 -5.40
CA ASP A 102 13.15 -17.31 -5.34
C ASP A 102 13.47 -16.17 -6.30
N SER A 103 12.80 -16.14 -7.46
CA SER A 103 13.00 -15.09 -8.47
C SER A 103 12.52 -13.72 -7.96
N THR A 104 11.46 -13.71 -7.16
CA THR A 104 10.83 -12.56 -6.54
C THR A 104 11.68 -12.08 -5.37
N ILE A 105 12.14 -13.00 -4.52
CA ILE A 105 13.08 -12.72 -3.44
C ILE A 105 14.38 -12.10 -4.00
N ARG A 106 14.94 -12.68 -5.07
CA ARG A 106 16.12 -12.12 -5.76
C ARG A 106 15.88 -10.71 -6.28
N ARG A 107 14.66 -10.42 -6.77
CA ARG A 107 14.25 -9.07 -7.21
C ARG A 107 14.04 -8.09 -6.05
N TRP A 108 13.83 -8.55 -4.83
CA TRP A 108 13.81 -7.66 -3.65
C TRP A 108 15.21 -7.28 -3.21
N LYS A 109 16.16 -8.23 -3.29
CA LYS A 109 17.57 -8.02 -2.94
C LYS A 109 18.30 -7.08 -3.91
N LYS A 110 17.89 -7.08 -5.18
CA LYS A 110 18.35 -6.11 -6.19
C LYS A 110 17.59 -4.81 -6.00
N LYS A 111 18.20 -3.84 -5.30
CA LYS A 111 17.66 -2.48 -5.15
C LYS A 111 17.47 -1.80 -6.51
#